data_AF-A0A359MRC1-F1
#
_entry.id   AF-A0A359MRC1-F1
#
_cell.length_a   1.000
_cell.length_b   1.000
_cell.length_c   1.000
_cell.angle_alpha   90.00
_cell.angle_beta   90.00
_cell.angle_gamma   90.00
#
_symmetry.space_group_name_H-M   'P 1'
#
loop_
_entity.id
_entity.type
_entity.pdbx_description
1 polymer ?
#
loop_
_entity_poly.entity_id
_entity_poly.type
_entity_poly.pdbx_seq_one_letter_code
_entity_poly.pdbx_strand_id
1 'polypeptide(L)'
;MIEDYRYYRFTRTENIRCFLQEILFISALGYLFYHTVFAVLLLSPLVMVFRRKKREQRMEERKWKINQEFKDGIISLSAALSSGYSAENAFEEAWKDLKLLYKEDALIMREFSYIINQIRMNITVEKA
;
A
#
# COMPACT_ATOMS: atom_id res chain seq x y z
N MET A 1 9.06 11.01 10.59
CA MET A 1 8.27 10.15 9.67
C MET A 1 8.74 10.45 8.27
N ILE A 2 9.24 9.45 7.53
CA ILE A 2 9.88 9.67 6.23
C ILE A 2 8.83 9.76 5.10
N GLU A 3 7.61 9.26 5.32
CA GLU A 3 6.53 9.37 4.35
C GLU A 3 5.25 9.98 4.96
N ASP A 4 4.71 11.00 4.28
CA ASP A 4 3.42 11.59 4.60
C ASP A 4 2.29 10.70 4.05
N TYR A 5 1.77 9.83 4.92
CA TYR A 5 0.70 8.88 4.61
C TYR A 5 -0.64 9.54 4.23
N ARG A 6 -0.77 10.87 4.30
CA ARG A 6 -2.01 11.59 3.95
C ARG A 6 -2.18 11.83 2.46
N TYR A 7 -1.12 11.70 1.63
CA TYR A 7 -1.20 12.03 0.21
C TYR A 7 -1.04 10.80 -0.71
N TYR A 8 -2.17 10.28 -1.16
CA TYR A 8 -2.25 9.22 -2.16
C TYR A 8 -1.93 9.77 -3.55
N ARG A 9 -0.68 9.63 -4.02
CA ARG A 9 -0.31 9.99 -5.40
C ARG A 9 -0.72 8.90 -6.38
N PHE A 10 -1.53 9.30 -7.34
CA PHE A 10 -1.98 8.48 -8.46
C PHE A 10 -0.80 8.09 -9.37
N THR A 11 -0.44 6.80 -9.44
CA THR A 11 0.73 6.35 -10.21
C THR A 11 0.36 6.19 -11.68
N ARG A 12 1.05 6.93 -12.57
CA ARG A 12 0.79 6.99 -14.03
C ARG A 12 0.81 5.64 -14.76
N THR A 13 1.45 4.63 -14.16
CA THR A 13 1.49 3.25 -14.68
C THR A 13 0.13 2.56 -14.72
N GLU A 14 -0.82 2.96 -13.87
CA GLU A 14 -2.19 2.41 -13.90
C GLU A 14 -3.00 2.96 -15.08
N ASN A 15 -2.79 4.22 -15.46
CA ASN A 15 -3.43 4.81 -16.64
C ASN A 15 -2.99 4.09 -17.92
N ILE A 16 -1.71 3.75 -18.06
CA ILE A 16 -1.19 3.06 -19.25
C ILE A 16 -1.82 1.67 -19.39
N ARG A 17 -1.92 0.91 -18.29
CA ARG A 17 -2.64 -0.38 -18.30
C ARG A 17 -4.13 -0.21 -18.61
N CYS A 18 -4.73 0.89 -18.13
CA CYS A 18 -6.13 1.17 -18.37
C CYS A 18 -6.42 1.40 -19.87
N PHE A 19 -5.60 2.24 -20.50
CA PHE A 19 -5.62 2.55 -21.93
C PHE A 19 -5.38 1.30 -22.80
N LEU A 20 -4.39 0.47 -22.45
CA LEU A 20 -4.11 -0.78 -23.17
C LEU A 20 -5.31 -1.74 -23.17
N GLN A 21 -6.00 -1.84 -22.04
CA GLN A 21 -7.18 -2.69 -21.92
C GLN A 21 -8.36 -2.15 -22.74
N GLU A 22 -8.51 -0.82 -22.80
CA GLU A 22 -9.56 -0.17 -23.62
C GLU A 22 -9.32 -0.37 -25.10
N ILE A 23 -8.07 -0.22 -25.56
CA ILE A 23 -7.68 -0.47 -26.95
C ILE A 23 -7.94 -1.94 -27.33
N LEU A 24 -7.57 -2.88 -26.45
CA LEU A 24 -7.81 -4.31 -26.68
C LEU A 24 -9.31 -4.62 -26.75
N PHE A 25 -10.11 -4.04 -25.87
CA PHE A 25 -11.57 -4.24 -25.87
C PHE A 25 -12.21 -3.66 -27.12
N ILE A 26 -11.87 -2.42 -27.51
CA ILE A 26 -12.40 -1.78 -28.72
C ILE A 26 -11.99 -2.57 -29.98
N SER A 27 -10.75 -3.06 -30.04
CA SER A 27 -10.27 -3.89 -31.15
C SER A 27 -10.99 -5.24 -31.22
N ALA A 28 -11.12 -5.94 -30.10
CA ALA A 28 -11.85 -7.21 -30.02
C ALA A 28 -13.34 -7.04 -30.36
N LEU A 29 -13.97 -5.96 -29.91
CA LEU A 29 -15.35 -5.60 -30.24
C LEU A 29 -15.49 -5.27 -31.72
N GLY A 30 -14.58 -4.48 -32.30
CA GLY A 30 -14.56 -4.18 -33.73
C GLY A 30 -14.42 -5.44 -34.60
N TYR A 31 -13.68 -6.45 -34.12
CA TYR A 31 -13.53 -7.73 -34.79
C TYR A 31 -14.76 -8.65 -34.63
N LEU A 32 -15.36 -8.73 -33.42
CA LEU A 32 -16.52 -9.59 -33.15
C LEU A 32 -17.84 -9.04 -33.71
N PHE A 33 -17.97 -7.72 -33.83
CA PHE A 33 -19.24 -7.04 -34.11
C PHE A 33 -19.39 -6.48 -35.52
N TYR A 34 -18.77 -7.13 -36.52
CA TYR A 34 -19.11 -6.86 -37.92
C TYR A 34 -20.64 -7.00 -38.23
N HIS A 35 -21.47 -7.46 -37.29
CA HIS A 35 -22.93 -7.57 -37.43
C HIS A 35 -23.86 -6.99 -36.32
N THR A 36 -23.40 -6.53 -35.14
CA THR A 36 -24.36 -6.12 -34.05
C THR A 36 -23.88 -4.98 -33.13
N VAL A 37 -23.83 -3.77 -33.67
CA VAL A 37 -23.39 -2.53 -32.96
C VAL A 37 -24.08 -2.29 -31.60
N PHE A 38 -25.31 -2.78 -31.39
CA PHE A 38 -26.11 -2.55 -30.18
C PHE A 38 -25.62 -3.26 -28.91
N ALA A 39 -25.03 -4.46 -29.01
CA ALA A 39 -24.57 -5.19 -27.82
C ALA A 39 -23.29 -4.58 -27.22
N VAL A 40 -22.47 -3.93 -28.05
CA VAL A 40 -21.30 -3.16 -27.61
C VAL A 40 -21.72 -1.97 -26.74
N LEU A 41 -22.78 -1.27 -27.16
CA LEU A 41 -23.32 -0.09 -26.50
C LEU A 41 -23.89 -0.41 -25.11
N LEU A 42 -24.51 -1.59 -24.97
CA LEU A 42 -25.07 -2.08 -23.70
C LEU A 42 -24.00 -2.58 -22.71
N LEU A 43 -22.91 -3.18 -23.19
CA LEU A 43 -21.85 -3.73 -22.33
C LEU A 43 -20.79 -2.69 -21.91
N SER A 44 -20.59 -1.63 -22.69
CA SER A 44 -19.65 -0.54 -22.40
C SER A 44 -19.80 0.08 -21.00
N PRO A 45 -21.00 0.52 -20.55
CA PRO A 45 -21.15 1.12 -19.22
C PRO A 45 -20.91 0.11 -18.08
N LEU A 46 -21.24 -1.17 -18.29
CA LEU A 46 -21.06 -2.23 -17.29
C LEU A 46 -19.58 -2.50 -16.99
N VAL A 47 -18.75 -2.53 -18.03
CA VAL A 47 -17.29 -2.71 -17.90
C VAL A 47 -16.66 -1.53 -17.18
N MET A 48 -17.10 -0.31 -17.47
CA MET A 48 -16.58 0.90 -16.83
C MET A 48 -16.86 0.92 -15.32
N VAL A 49 -18.08 0.55 -14.90
CA VAL A 49 -18.46 0.50 -13.47
C VAL A 49 -17.69 -0.58 -12.72
N PHE A 50 -17.56 -1.78 -13.29
CA PHE A 50 -16.82 -2.87 -12.65
C PHE A 50 -15.34 -2.54 -12.47
N ARG A 51 -14.73 -1.85 -13.45
CA ARG A 51 -13.33 -1.39 -13.36
C ARG A 51 -13.13 -0.31 -12.30
N ARG A 52 -14.06 0.65 -12.17
CA ARG A 52 -13.99 1.68 -11.11
C ARG A 52 -14.05 1.05 -9.73
N LYS A 53 -14.99 0.13 -9.49
CA LYS A 53 -15.13 -0.55 -8.20
C LYS A 53 -13.93 -1.41 -7.84
N LYS A 54 -13.39 -2.16 -8.79
CA LYS A 54 -12.18 -2.98 -8.58
C LYS A 54 -10.93 -2.12 -8.34
N ARG A 55 -10.86 -0.95 -8.96
CA ARG A 55 -9.79 0.03 -8.73
C ARG A 55 -9.87 0.59 -7.31
N GLU A 56 -11.05 1.00 -6.85
CA GLU A 56 -11.25 1.49 -5.48
C GLU A 56 -10.91 0.40 -4.44
N GLN A 57 -11.37 -0.83 -4.64
CA GLN A 57 -11.05 -1.96 -3.75
C GLN A 57 -9.54 -2.21 -3.64
N ARG A 58 -8.80 -2.19 -4.75
CA ARG A 58 -7.35 -2.41 -4.71
C ARG A 58 -6.59 -1.29 -4.00
N MET A 59 -7.13 -0.07 -3.98
CA MET A 59 -6.55 1.03 -3.19
C MET A 59 -6.82 0.85 -1.70
N GLU A 60 -8.04 0.45 -1.35
CA GLU A 60 -8.41 0.17 0.03
C GLU A 60 -7.62 -1.01 0.58
N GLU A 61 -7.46 -2.10 -0.17
CA GLU A 61 -6.63 -3.26 0.20
C GLU A 61 -5.19 -2.84 0.49
N ARG A 62 -4.62 -1.96 -0.33
CA ARG A 62 -3.23 -1.49 -0.14
C ARG A 62 -3.09 -0.60 1.10
N LYS A 63 -4.05 0.30 1.34
CA LYS A 63 -4.10 1.12 2.56
C LYS A 63 -4.31 0.26 3.80
N TRP A 64 -5.19 -0.73 3.71
CA TRP A 64 -5.47 -1.67 4.78
C TRP A 64 -4.23 -2.46 5.15
N LYS A 65 -3.47 -2.94 4.14
CA LYS A 65 -2.21 -3.66 4.38
C LYS A 65 -1.18 -2.81 5.14
N ILE A 66 -0.98 -1.56 4.76
CA ILE A 66 -0.06 -0.64 5.47
C ILE A 66 -0.54 -0.39 6.90
N ASN A 67 -1.84 -0.24 7.10
CA ASN A 67 -2.42 -0.05 8.43
C ASN A 67 -2.22 -1.29 9.32
N GLN A 68 -2.36 -2.50 8.75
CA GLN A 68 -2.03 -3.73 9.48
C GLN A 68 -0.54 -3.78 9.86
N GLU A 69 0.36 -3.51 8.91
CA GLU A 69 1.80 -3.44 9.18
C GLU A 69 2.12 -2.47 10.34
N PHE A 70 1.50 -1.30 10.35
CA PHE A 70 1.67 -0.30 11.42
C PHE A 70 1.08 -0.74 12.76
N LYS A 71 -0.12 -1.33 12.73
CA LYS A 71 -0.80 -1.85 13.92
C LYS A 71 0.03 -2.95 14.58
N ASP A 72 0.55 -3.89 13.80
CA ASP A 72 1.40 -4.98 14.29
C ASP A 72 2.66 -4.42 14.93
N GLY A 73 3.30 -3.42 14.30
CA GLY A 73 4.48 -2.78 14.87
C GLY A 73 4.23 -2.09 16.21
N ILE A 74 3.10 -1.41 16.37
CA ILE A 74 2.71 -0.84 17.67
C ILE A 74 2.45 -1.92 18.71
N ILE A 75 1.81 -3.03 18.33
CA ILE A 75 1.53 -4.13 19.26
C ILE A 75 2.84 -4.74 19.76
N SER A 76 3.78 -5.05 18.86
CA SER A 76 5.10 -5.58 19.22
C SER A 76 5.89 -4.60 20.09
N LEU A 77 5.86 -3.31 19.77
CA LEU A 77 6.50 -2.27 20.58
C LEU A 77 5.88 -2.13 21.96
N SER A 78 4.55 -2.11 22.05
CA SER A 78 3.82 -2.05 23.32
C SER A 78 4.11 -3.28 24.18
N ALA A 79 4.23 -4.47 23.58
CA ALA A 79 4.59 -5.69 24.29
C ALA A 79 6.01 -5.60 24.88
N ALA A 80 6.98 -5.12 24.09
CA ALA A 80 8.35 -4.92 24.55
C ALA A 80 8.47 -3.84 25.66
N LEU A 81 7.73 -2.74 25.55
CA LEU A 81 7.68 -1.74 26.64
C LEU A 81 7.04 -2.31 27.91
N SER A 82 5.98 -3.12 27.77
CA SER A 82 5.26 -3.71 28.90
C SER A 82 6.07 -4.79 29.62
N SER A 83 7.04 -5.43 28.95
CA SER A 83 7.97 -6.36 29.58
C SER A 83 9.14 -5.68 30.31
N GLY A 84 9.19 -4.35 30.29
CA GLY A 84 10.16 -3.55 31.05
C GLY A 84 11.42 -3.16 30.28
N TYR A 85 11.44 -3.30 28.95
CA TYR A 85 12.53 -2.73 28.13
C TYR A 85 12.48 -1.19 28.13
N SER A 86 13.65 -0.56 28.04
CA SER A 86 13.74 0.87 27.76
C SER A 86 13.18 1.17 26.36
N ALA A 87 12.87 2.44 26.08
CA ALA A 87 12.35 2.83 24.77
C ALA A 87 13.28 2.39 23.62
N GLU A 88 14.60 2.54 23.78
CA GLU A 88 15.56 2.14 22.74
C GLU A 88 15.53 0.63 22.49
N ASN A 89 15.58 -0.15 23.57
CA ASN A 89 15.60 -1.61 23.49
C ASN A 89 14.24 -2.17 23.03
N ALA A 90 13.14 -1.50 23.37
CA ALA A 90 11.81 -1.89 22.92
C ALA A 90 11.63 -1.71 21.41
N PHE A 91 12.19 -0.66 20.81
CA PHE A 91 12.22 -0.50 19.36
C PHE A 91 13.07 -1.59 18.69
N GLU A 92 14.22 -1.94 19.26
CA GLU A 92 15.06 -3.02 18.73
C GLU A 92 14.39 -4.41 18.84
N GLU A 93 13.66 -4.67 19.93
CA GLU A 93 12.96 -5.95 20.10
C GLU A 93 11.73 -6.04 19.18
N ALA A 94 10.93 -4.98 19.10
CA ALA A 94 9.80 -4.90 18.17
C ALA A 94 10.24 -5.04 16.70
N TRP A 95 11.43 -4.52 16.36
CA TRP A 95 12.05 -4.71 15.06
C TRP A 95 12.33 -6.18 14.73
N LYS A 96 12.91 -6.90 15.69
CA LYS A 96 13.23 -8.33 15.53
C LYS A 96 11.96 -9.16 15.36
N ASP A 97 10.92 -8.83 16.12
CA ASP A 97 9.61 -9.48 16.01
C ASP A 97 8.94 -9.22 14.65
N LEU A 98 8.92 -7.96 14.19
CA LEU A 98 8.40 -7.60 12.87
C LEU A 98 9.17 -8.27 11.72
N LYS A 99 10.48 -8.51 11.87
CA LYS A 99 11.30 -9.20 10.88
C LYS A 99 10.86 -10.65 10.63
N LEU A 100 10.17 -11.28 11.60
CA LEU A 100 9.60 -12.62 11.43
C LEU A 100 8.31 -12.60 10.61
N LEU A 101 7.56 -11.49 10.67
CA LEU A 101 6.26 -11.31 10.01
C LEU A 101 6.37 -10.70 8.62
N TYR A 102 7.33 -9.79 8.44
CA TYR A 102 7.47 -8.96 7.24
C TYR A 102 8.88 -9.06 6.64
N LYS A 103 8.95 -8.94 5.31
CA LYS A 103 10.22 -8.84 4.60
C LYS A 103 10.91 -7.51 4.92
N GLU A 104 12.23 -7.48 4.82
CA GLU A 104 13.04 -6.28 5.09
C GLU A 104 12.71 -5.08 4.18
N ASP A 105 12.06 -5.32 3.03
CA ASP A 105 11.61 -4.27 2.11
C ASP A 105 10.27 -3.63 2.49
N ALA A 106 9.59 -4.12 3.53
CA ALA A 106 8.34 -3.55 4.02
C ALA A 106 8.53 -2.11 4.54
N LEU A 107 7.48 -1.30 4.42
CA LEU A 107 7.54 0.12 4.80
C LEU A 107 7.74 0.28 6.31
N ILE A 108 7.00 -0.50 7.11
CA ILE A 108 7.14 -0.50 8.57
C ILE A 108 8.56 -0.89 8.99
N MET A 109 9.20 -1.78 8.22
CA MET A 109 10.58 -2.15 8.46
C MET A 109 11.49 -0.91 8.24
N ARG A 110 11.36 -0.20 7.15
CA ARG A 110 12.24 0.98 6.95
C ARG A 110 12.08 2.06 8.03
N GLU A 111 10.86 2.30 8.49
CA GLU A 111 10.57 3.29 9.54
C GLU A 111 11.16 2.88 10.90
N PHE A 112 10.98 1.64 11.36
CA PHE A 112 11.51 1.20 12.66
C PHE A 112 13.04 1.19 12.67
N SER A 113 13.69 0.74 11.57
CA SER A 113 15.15 0.80 11.45
C SER A 113 15.66 2.25 11.51
N TYR A 114 14.96 3.18 10.86
CA TYR A 114 15.29 4.59 10.90
C TYR A 114 15.15 5.19 12.32
N ILE A 115 14.09 4.83 13.04
CA ILE A 115 13.89 5.27 14.43
C ILE A 115 15.01 4.72 15.34
N ILE A 116 15.33 3.43 15.26
CA ILE A 116 16.43 2.82 16.02
C ILE A 116 17.75 3.54 15.73
N ASN A 117 18.00 3.87 14.46
CA ASN A 117 19.22 4.57 14.09
C ASN A 117 19.27 6.00 14.65
N GLN A 118 18.15 6.74 14.63
CA GLN A 118 18.08 8.08 15.24
C GLN A 118 18.29 8.04 16.75
N ILE A 119 17.66 7.08 17.42
CA ILE A 119 17.82 6.82 18.84
C ILE A 119 19.30 6.54 19.17
N ARG A 120 19.95 5.64 18.42
CA ARG A 120 21.38 5.31 18.61
C ARG A 120 22.31 6.48 18.37
N MET A 121 21.96 7.39 17.46
CA MET A 121 22.74 8.59 17.17
C MET A 121 22.55 9.71 18.21
N ASN A 122 21.77 9.49 19.27
CA ASN A 122 21.46 10.48 20.32
C ASN A 122 20.93 11.81 19.74
N ILE A 123 20.25 11.76 18.59
CA ILE A 123 19.55 12.92 18.05
C ILE A 123 18.27 13.04 18.86
N THR A 124 18.30 13.95 19.83
CA THR A 124 17.15 14.31 20.65
C THR A 124 16.02 14.69 19.70
N VAL A 125 14.89 14.01 19.84
CA VAL A 125 13.68 14.10 18.99
C VAL A 125 13.02 15.49 19.01
N GLU A 126 13.65 16.47 19.69
CA GLU A 126 13.16 17.84 19.91
C GLU A 126 13.55 18.83 18.81
N LYS A 127 14.33 18.43 17.79
CA LYS A 127 14.78 19.33 16.69
C LYS A 127 14.29 18.94 15.29
N ALA A 128 13.25 18.12 15.18
CA ALA A 128 12.56 17.83 13.92
C ALA A 128 11.18 18.49 13.88
#